data_AF-A0A3D2IPY3-F1
#
_entry.id   AF-A0A3D2IPY3-F1
#
_cell.length_a   1.000
_cell.length_b   1.000
_cell.length_c   1.000
_cell.angle_alpha   90.00
_cell.angle_beta   90.00
_cell.angle_gamma   90.00
#
_symmetry.space_group_name_H-M   'P 1'
#
loop_
_entity.id
_entity.type
_entity.pdbx_description
1 polymer ?
#
loop_
_entity_poly.entity_id
_entity_poly.type
_entity_poly.pdbx_seq_one_letter_code
_entity_poly.pdbx_strand_id
1 'polypeptide(L)'
;LDEETPDFAGDMKSRMDGWLNHLYHWTSIGKLYRRAYLNAHQIRFQGLRIAEDQLFILDNLVHADVYVSQNKCLYIVRTGDVTSITRERKTPRVFVSALQSLFASLECMDHVFRDVPFFEEYPEYKAKLTDFQVQTIENEFCIPKYQEFGRELLSKDEDVSKVFTSYFGNKGAFVEKTLFDSYDRKPAVGSNDYDGEGLYEKLKKLREVSPYLRGRR
;
A
#
# COMPACT_ATOMS: atom_id res chain seq x y z
N LEU A 1 -12.80 28.41 -25.91
CA LEU A 1 -11.84 27.98 -24.88
C LEU A 1 -12.60 28.12 -23.59
N ASP A 2 -13.37 27.08 -23.26
CA ASP A 2 -14.16 27.08 -22.02
C ASP A 2 -13.22 27.15 -20.82
N GLU A 3 -13.63 27.93 -19.84
CA GLU A 3 -12.82 28.41 -18.73
C GLU A 3 -12.02 27.31 -18.03
N GLU A 4 -10.74 27.61 -17.84
CA GLU A 4 -9.66 26.75 -17.34
C GLU A 4 -9.78 26.51 -15.81
N THR A 5 -10.94 26.08 -15.34
CA THR A 5 -11.16 25.94 -13.90
C THR A 5 -10.55 24.62 -13.40
N PRO A 6 -9.68 24.65 -12.37
CA PRO A 6 -9.19 23.44 -11.73
C PRO A 6 -10.34 22.65 -11.09
N ASP A 7 -10.24 21.32 -11.11
CA ASP A 7 -11.28 20.46 -10.57
C ASP A 7 -11.00 20.22 -9.08
N PHE A 8 -11.90 20.69 -8.22
CA PHE A 8 -11.86 20.37 -6.80
C PHE A 8 -12.24 18.90 -6.62
N ALA A 9 -11.40 18.17 -5.88
CA ALA A 9 -11.82 16.89 -5.36
C ALA A 9 -13.03 17.13 -4.45
N GLY A 10 -14.09 16.33 -4.64
CA GLY A 10 -15.33 16.46 -3.89
C GLY A 10 -15.17 16.20 -2.39
N ASP A 11 -16.27 15.85 -1.73
CA ASP A 11 -16.26 15.48 -0.32
C ASP A 11 -15.33 14.27 -0.02
N MET A 12 -15.15 13.96 1.28
CA MET A 12 -14.30 12.84 1.71
C MET A 12 -14.67 11.54 1.00
N LYS A 13 -15.97 11.23 0.91
CA LYS A 13 -16.45 10.02 0.24
C LYS A 13 -16.03 9.98 -1.22
N SER A 14 -16.24 11.07 -1.96
CA SER A 14 -15.85 11.22 -3.36
C SER A 14 -14.35 11.05 -3.56
N ARG A 15 -13.53 11.55 -2.63
CA ARG A 15 -12.07 11.36 -2.63
C ARG A 15 -11.67 9.91 -2.41
N MET A 16 -12.28 9.24 -1.44
CA MET A 16 -11.97 7.83 -1.16
C MET A 16 -12.43 6.93 -2.32
N ASP A 17 -13.61 7.18 -2.87
CA ASP A 17 -14.10 6.50 -4.07
C ASP A 17 -13.16 6.76 -5.26
N GLY A 18 -12.69 7.99 -5.46
CA GLY A 18 -11.74 8.32 -6.51
C GLY A 18 -10.38 7.64 -6.33
N TRP A 19 -9.89 7.50 -5.10
CA TRP A 19 -8.65 6.77 -4.80
C TRP A 19 -8.78 5.29 -5.14
N LEU A 20 -9.86 4.64 -4.69
CA LEU A 20 -10.14 3.22 -4.96
C LEU A 20 -10.33 2.92 -6.45
N ASN A 21 -10.79 3.91 -7.23
CA ASN A 21 -10.94 3.81 -8.69
C ASN A 21 -9.71 4.31 -9.47
N HIS A 22 -8.56 4.50 -8.82
CA HIS A 22 -7.32 4.99 -9.43
C HIS A 22 -7.44 6.34 -10.18
N LEU A 23 -8.38 7.21 -9.76
CA LEU A 23 -8.55 8.54 -10.37
C LEU A 23 -7.47 9.55 -9.93
N TYR A 24 -6.76 9.24 -8.83
CA TYR A 24 -5.62 10.01 -8.37
C TYR A 24 -4.32 9.27 -8.69
N HIS A 25 -3.38 9.99 -9.30
CA HIS A 25 -2.06 9.42 -9.54
C HIS A 25 -1.30 9.25 -8.22
N TRP A 26 -0.77 8.06 -7.97
CA TRP A 26 -0.20 7.66 -6.68
C TRP A 26 1.19 8.21 -6.35
N THR A 27 1.95 8.72 -7.33
CA THR A 27 3.29 9.28 -7.04
C THR A 27 3.23 10.65 -6.37
N SER A 28 4.19 10.91 -5.49
CA SER A 28 4.41 12.22 -4.89
C SER A 28 5.03 13.23 -5.87
N ILE A 29 5.75 12.72 -6.87
CA ILE A 29 6.36 13.51 -7.95
C ILE A 29 5.27 14.23 -8.75
N GLY A 30 5.52 15.48 -9.11
CA GLY A 30 4.59 16.22 -9.96
C GLY A 30 3.43 16.88 -9.20
N LYS A 31 3.46 16.89 -7.87
CA LYS A 31 2.43 17.52 -7.02
C LYS A 31 3.04 18.62 -6.16
N LEU A 32 2.20 19.58 -5.77
CA LEU A 32 2.55 20.69 -4.90
C LEU A 32 1.84 20.55 -3.56
N TYR A 33 2.57 20.75 -2.48
CA TYR A 33 2.07 20.62 -1.12
C TYR A 33 2.37 21.88 -0.32
N ARG A 34 1.39 22.37 0.43
CA ARG A 34 1.60 23.47 1.37
C ARG A 34 2.40 22.96 2.55
N ARG A 35 3.61 23.48 2.77
CA ARG A 35 4.49 23.05 3.88
C ARG A 35 3.83 23.16 5.25
N ALA A 36 3.12 24.26 5.52
CA ALA A 36 2.42 24.46 6.78
C ALA A 36 1.36 23.38 7.04
N TYR A 37 0.66 22.95 5.98
CA TYR A 37 -0.32 21.86 6.04
C TYR A 37 0.36 20.52 6.38
N LEU A 38 1.43 20.14 5.66
CA LEU A 38 2.18 18.91 5.97
C LEU A 38 2.71 18.90 7.41
N ASN A 39 3.10 20.05 7.94
CA ASN A 39 3.54 20.17 9.33
C ASN A 39 2.39 20.08 10.34
N ALA A 40 1.24 20.71 10.06
CA ALA A 40 0.08 20.67 10.93
C ALA A 40 -0.46 19.25 11.10
N HIS A 41 -0.52 18.47 10.01
CA HIS A 41 -1.03 17.10 10.03
C HIS A 41 0.06 16.02 10.20
N GLN A 42 1.31 16.42 10.46
CA GLN A 42 2.46 15.50 10.64
C GLN A 42 2.67 14.50 9.47
N ILE A 43 2.25 14.87 8.26
CA ILE A 43 2.31 14.00 7.07
C ILE A 43 3.77 13.86 6.63
N ARG A 44 4.30 12.64 6.62
CA ARG A 44 5.69 12.32 6.28
C ARG A 44 5.77 11.02 5.47
N PHE A 45 6.86 10.89 4.73
CA PHE A 45 7.33 9.61 4.19
C PHE A 45 7.69 8.68 5.38
N GLN A 46 7.15 7.45 5.37
CA GLN A 46 7.20 6.50 6.48
C GLN A 46 8.43 5.58 6.51
N GLY A 47 9.41 5.81 5.64
CA GLY A 47 10.61 4.99 5.46
C GLY A 47 10.37 3.66 4.73
N LEU A 48 9.29 3.52 3.96
CA LEU A 48 9.02 2.28 3.22
C LEU A 48 9.85 2.18 1.95
N ARG A 49 10.31 0.98 1.61
CA ARG A 49 11.10 0.76 0.38
C ARG A 49 10.23 0.71 -0.87
N ILE A 50 8.99 0.27 -0.74
CA ILE A 50 8.03 0.09 -1.83
C ILE A 50 6.71 0.75 -1.43
N ALA A 51 6.04 1.37 -2.40
CA ALA A 51 4.73 2.00 -2.26
C ALA A 51 4.60 3.12 -1.21
N GLU A 52 5.70 3.69 -0.74
CA GLU A 52 5.68 4.79 0.22
C GLU A 52 4.94 6.04 -0.28
N ASP A 53 5.13 6.35 -1.56
CA ASP A 53 4.43 7.42 -2.27
C ASP A 53 2.90 7.27 -2.17
N GLN A 54 2.38 6.04 -2.33
CA GLN A 54 0.95 5.78 -2.27
C GLN A 54 0.36 6.15 -0.91
N LEU A 55 1.03 5.73 0.17
CA LEU A 55 0.62 6.07 1.52
C LEU A 55 0.71 7.58 1.76
N PHE A 56 1.79 8.22 1.31
CA PHE A 56 1.94 9.66 1.43
C PHE A 56 0.79 10.40 0.72
N ILE A 57 0.42 10.01 -0.50
CA ILE A 57 -0.70 10.62 -1.22
C ILE A 57 -2.04 10.35 -0.52
N LEU A 58 -2.29 9.13 -0.06
CA LEU A 58 -3.51 8.80 0.64
C LEU A 58 -3.66 9.63 1.93
N ASP A 59 -2.58 9.79 2.69
CA ASP A 59 -2.55 10.63 3.89
C ASP A 59 -2.90 12.09 3.58
N ASN A 60 -2.36 12.62 2.48
CA ASN A 60 -2.75 13.95 1.98
C ASN A 60 -4.23 14.02 1.56
N LEU A 61 -4.73 13.00 0.88
CA LEU A 61 -6.13 12.96 0.41
C LEU A 61 -7.12 12.89 1.58
N VAL A 62 -6.77 12.16 2.64
CA VAL A 62 -7.59 12.02 3.84
C VAL A 62 -7.62 13.31 4.66
N HIS A 63 -6.48 13.97 4.85
CA HIS A 63 -6.41 15.13 5.74
C HIS A 63 -6.67 16.47 5.08
N ALA A 64 -6.76 16.54 3.74
CA ALA A 64 -6.93 17.81 3.06
C ALA A 64 -8.34 18.39 3.29
N ASP A 65 -8.42 19.68 3.60
CA ASP A 65 -9.69 20.42 3.51
C ASP A 65 -10.08 20.65 2.05
N VAL A 66 -9.07 20.90 1.21
CA VAL A 66 -9.21 21.16 -0.22
C VAL A 66 -8.12 20.41 -0.96
N TYR A 67 -8.52 19.56 -1.90
CA TYR A 67 -7.59 18.90 -2.82
C TYR A 67 -7.95 19.30 -4.24
N VAL A 68 -6.97 19.79 -5.00
CA VAL A 68 -7.17 20.27 -6.35
C VAL A 68 -6.47 19.34 -7.33
N SER A 69 -7.22 18.88 -8.34
CA SER A 69 -6.67 18.14 -9.47
C SER A 69 -6.57 19.07 -10.69
N GLN A 70 -5.40 19.13 -11.31
CA GLN A 70 -5.19 19.88 -12.53
C GLN A 70 -4.52 18.98 -13.56
N ASN A 71 -5.35 18.30 -14.34
CA ASN A 71 -4.93 17.36 -15.39
C ASN A 71 -5.08 17.96 -16.79
N LYS A 72 -5.55 19.21 -16.92
CA LYS A 72 -5.89 19.82 -18.22
C LYS A 72 -4.67 20.37 -18.96
N CYS A 73 -3.54 20.54 -18.28
CA CYS A 73 -2.27 20.89 -18.91
C CYS A 73 -1.08 20.21 -18.21
N LEU A 74 -0.14 19.76 -19.05
CA LEU A 74 1.05 19.04 -18.61
C LEU A 74 2.09 20.02 -18.04
N TYR A 75 1.99 20.33 -16.75
CA TYR A 75 2.97 21.17 -16.07
C TYR A 75 4.29 20.48 -15.79
N ILE A 76 4.25 19.16 -15.56
CA ILE A 76 5.42 18.37 -15.15
C ILE A 76 5.47 17.13 -16.04
N VAL A 77 6.50 17.08 -16.88
CA VAL A 77 6.74 15.97 -17.80
C VAL A 77 7.93 15.17 -17.28
N ARG A 78 7.73 13.86 -17.12
CA ARG A 78 8.82 12.94 -16.79
C ARG A 78 9.45 12.45 -18.09
N THR A 79 10.73 12.71 -18.28
CA THR A 79 11.50 12.30 -19.46
C THR A 79 12.48 11.17 -19.12
N GLY A 80 12.78 10.30 -20.10
CA GLY A 80 13.72 9.17 -19.96
C GLY A 80 13.05 7.79 -19.81
N ASP A 81 13.87 6.73 -19.76
CA ASP A 81 13.40 5.36 -19.49
C ASP A 81 13.00 5.23 -18.02
N VAL A 82 11.71 5.38 -17.76
CA VAL A 82 11.15 5.35 -16.41
C VAL A 82 10.78 3.93 -16.02
N THR A 83 11.78 3.10 -15.78
CA THR A 83 11.56 1.80 -15.14
C THR A 83 11.72 1.92 -13.64
N SER A 84 10.83 1.26 -12.89
CA SER A 84 10.96 1.21 -11.44
C SER A 84 12.24 0.45 -11.11
N ILE A 85 13.18 1.12 -10.43
CA ILE A 85 14.47 0.56 -9.99
C ILE A 85 14.27 -0.74 -9.20
N THR A 86 13.15 -0.88 -8.49
CA THR A 86 12.82 -2.08 -7.72
C THR A 86 12.25 -3.22 -8.59
N ARG A 87 11.59 -2.91 -9.71
CA ARG A 87 11.03 -3.93 -10.62
C ARG A 87 12.11 -4.61 -11.46
N GLU A 88 13.17 -3.89 -11.85
CA GLU A 88 14.26 -4.42 -12.68
C GLU A 88 15.24 -5.33 -11.91
N ARG A 89 15.33 -5.20 -10.58
CA ARG A 89 16.25 -6.02 -9.78
C ARG A 89 15.69 -7.44 -9.62
N LYS A 90 16.48 -8.42 -10.06
CA LYS A 90 16.17 -9.86 -9.99
C LYS A 90 16.88 -10.52 -8.81
N THR A 91 16.57 -10.07 -7.60
CA THR A 91 17.13 -10.68 -6.37
C THR A 91 16.02 -10.99 -5.36
N PRO A 92 16.08 -12.11 -4.60
CA PRO A 92 15.14 -12.42 -3.52
C PRO A 92 14.98 -11.29 -2.50
N ARG A 93 16.02 -10.48 -2.31
CA ARG A 93 15.98 -9.26 -1.48
C ARG A 93 14.87 -8.27 -1.86
N VAL A 94 14.45 -8.23 -3.13
CA VAL A 94 13.32 -7.39 -3.57
C VAL A 94 12.01 -7.93 -3.04
N PHE A 95 11.83 -9.26 -3.05
CA PHE A 95 10.67 -9.91 -2.46
C PHE A 95 10.60 -9.68 -0.94
N VAL A 96 11.74 -9.83 -0.24
CA VAL A 96 11.88 -9.48 1.19
C VAL A 96 11.49 -8.02 1.45
N SER A 97 11.98 -7.08 0.62
CA SER A 97 11.65 -5.65 0.75
C SER A 97 10.16 -5.37 0.50
N ALA A 98 9.53 -6.12 -0.41
CA ALA A 98 8.11 -6.02 -0.71
C ALA A 98 7.27 -6.53 0.48
N LEU A 99 7.61 -7.68 1.06
CA LEU A 99 6.97 -8.21 2.26
C LEU A 99 7.10 -7.25 3.45
N GLN A 100 8.31 -6.72 3.68
CA GLN A 100 8.54 -5.73 4.74
C GLN A 100 7.68 -4.48 4.54
N SER A 101 7.60 -3.97 3.31
CA SER A 101 6.77 -2.80 2.99
C SER A 101 5.28 -3.12 3.10
N LEU A 102 4.84 -4.31 2.71
CA LEU A 102 3.46 -4.78 2.85
C LEU A 102 3.04 -4.83 4.32
N PHE A 103 3.84 -5.46 5.19
CA PHE A 103 3.54 -5.55 6.61
C PHE A 103 3.61 -4.20 7.32
N ALA A 104 4.63 -3.38 7.02
CA ALA A 104 4.73 -2.03 7.57
C ALA A 104 3.60 -1.10 7.08
N SER A 105 3.09 -1.29 5.86
CA SER A 105 1.94 -0.53 5.35
C SER A 105 0.70 -0.74 6.21
N LEU A 106 0.50 -1.95 6.76
CA LEU A 106 -0.64 -2.21 7.65
C LEU A 106 -0.62 -1.30 8.88
N GLU A 107 0.56 -1.07 9.45
CA GLU A 107 0.75 -0.17 10.60
C GLU A 107 0.60 1.30 10.20
N CYS A 108 1.10 1.66 9.02
CA CYS A 108 0.99 3.02 8.51
C CYS A 108 -0.47 3.40 8.21
N MET A 109 -1.30 2.47 7.74
CA MET A 109 -2.71 2.73 7.43
C MET A 109 -3.51 3.09 8.69
N ASP A 110 -3.22 2.46 9.83
CA ASP A 110 -3.84 2.85 11.11
C ASP A 110 -3.46 4.29 11.52
N HIS A 111 -2.28 4.78 11.11
CA HIS A 111 -1.89 6.18 11.32
C HIS A 111 -2.64 7.14 10.38
N VAL A 112 -2.74 6.79 9.08
CA VAL A 112 -3.45 7.58 8.07
C VAL A 112 -4.90 7.86 8.46
N PHE A 113 -5.58 6.90 9.11
CA PHE A 113 -6.99 7.03 9.45
C PHE A 113 -7.27 7.56 10.86
N ARG A 114 -6.22 7.93 11.60
CA ARG A 114 -6.34 8.33 13.00
C ARG A 114 -7.03 9.68 13.12
N ASP A 115 -7.98 9.78 14.06
CA ASP A 115 -8.68 11.04 14.39
C ASP A 115 -9.46 11.66 13.22
N VAL A 116 -9.88 10.83 12.24
CA VAL A 116 -10.69 11.25 11.09
C VAL A 116 -12.13 10.76 11.27
N PRO A 117 -13.11 11.64 11.57
CA PRO A 117 -14.49 11.27 11.88
C PRO A 117 -15.19 10.44 10.78
N PHE A 118 -14.87 10.70 9.51
CA PHE A 118 -15.44 9.96 8.38
C PHE A 118 -15.27 8.45 8.53
N PHE A 119 -14.13 7.98 9.03
CA PHE A 119 -13.88 6.56 9.17
C PHE A 119 -14.41 5.94 10.48
N GLU A 120 -15.03 6.74 11.34
CA GLU A 120 -15.84 6.26 12.45
C GLU A 120 -17.27 6.00 11.97
N GLU A 121 -17.79 6.88 11.12
CA GLU A 121 -19.11 6.76 10.49
C GLU A 121 -19.13 5.68 9.40
N TYR A 122 -18.04 5.55 8.61
CA TYR A 122 -17.92 4.63 7.49
C TYR A 122 -16.70 3.69 7.65
N PRO A 123 -16.69 2.78 8.63
CA PRO A 123 -15.54 1.91 8.93
C PRO A 123 -15.18 0.98 7.76
N GLU A 124 -16.12 0.66 6.88
CA GLU A 124 -15.88 -0.16 5.69
C GLU A 124 -14.89 0.47 4.71
N TYR A 125 -14.76 1.80 4.69
CA TYR A 125 -13.75 2.46 3.86
C TYR A 125 -12.33 2.21 4.37
N LYS A 126 -12.11 2.09 5.68
CA LYS A 126 -10.78 1.71 6.23
C LYS A 126 -10.35 0.35 5.69
N ALA A 127 -11.26 -0.62 5.72
CA ALA A 127 -11.00 -1.97 5.21
C ALA A 127 -10.68 -1.93 3.72
N LYS A 128 -11.55 -1.30 2.91
CA LYS A 128 -11.35 -1.19 1.44
C LYS A 128 -10.04 -0.51 1.06
N LEU A 129 -9.72 0.62 1.70
CA LEU A 129 -8.49 1.37 1.40
C LEU A 129 -7.24 0.57 1.82
N THR A 130 -7.31 -0.15 2.94
CA THR A 130 -6.20 -1.00 3.38
C THR A 130 -6.02 -2.21 2.47
N ASP A 131 -7.11 -2.89 2.11
CA ASP A 131 -7.08 -3.98 1.14
C ASP A 131 -6.48 -3.52 -0.18
N PHE A 132 -6.91 -2.36 -0.69
CA PHE A 132 -6.37 -1.77 -1.91
C PHE A 132 -4.86 -1.51 -1.84
N GLN A 133 -4.36 -0.96 -0.73
CA GLN A 133 -2.93 -0.73 -0.51
C GLN A 133 -2.14 -2.05 -0.49
N VAL A 134 -2.64 -3.05 0.24
CA VAL A 134 -2.01 -4.37 0.35
C VAL A 134 -1.96 -5.06 -1.01
N GLN A 135 -3.09 -5.07 -1.73
CA GLN A 135 -3.21 -5.67 -3.05
C GLN A 135 -2.29 -5.01 -4.05
N THR A 136 -2.13 -3.68 -3.98
CA THR A 136 -1.22 -2.96 -4.89
C THR A 136 0.23 -3.42 -4.68
N ILE A 137 0.70 -3.50 -3.43
CA ILE A 137 2.05 -4.00 -3.14
C ILE A 137 2.19 -5.47 -3.55
N GLU A 138 1.18 -6.27 -3.25
CA GLU A 138 1.17 -7.70 -3.51
C GLU A 138 1.21 -8.02 -5.00
N ASN A 139 0.28 -7.47 -5.77
CA ASN A 139 0.13 -7.74 -7.20
C ASN A 139 1.27 -7.14 -8.03
N GLU A 140 1.82 -6.00 -7.62
CA GLU A 140 2.89 -5.34 -8.39
C GLU A 140 4.30 -5.80 -7.99
N PHE A 141 4.49 -6.35 -6.78
CA PHE A 141 5.83 -6.66 -6.27
C PHE A 141 5.95 -8.06 -5.66
N CYS A 142 5.06 -8.47 -4.75
CA CYS A 142 5.20 -9.77 -4.08
C CYS A 142 4.94 -10.94 -5.03
N ILE A 143 3.75 -11.01 -5.63
CA ILE A 143 3.34 -12.12 -6.51
C ILE A 143 4.27 -12.22 -7.73
N PRO A 144 4.59 -11.14 -8.46
CA PRO A 144 5.48 -11.25 -9.62
C PRO A 144 6.86 -11.81 -9.24
N LYS A 145 7.43 -11.38 -8.11
CA LYS A 145 8.73 -11.89 -7.64
C LYS A 145 8.64 -13.31 -7.11
N TYR A 146 7.54 -13.66 -6.46
CA TYR A 146 7.25 -15.04 -6.08
C TYR A 146 7.19 -15.96 -7.31
N GLN A 147 6.46 -15.57 -8.35
CA GLN A 147 6.35 -16.33 -9.60
C GLN A 147 7.69 -16.38 -10.36
N GLU A 148 8.51 -15.33 -10.28
CA GLU A 148 9.84 -15.27 -10.89
C GLU A 148 10.84 -16.25 -10.23
N PHE A 149 10.87 -16.33 -8.90
CA PHE A 149 11.83 -17.16 -8.16
C PHE A 149 11.33 -18.58 -7.82
N GLY A 150 10.03 -18.72 -7.62
CA GLY A 150 9.38 -19.94 -7.17
C GLY A 150 9.47 -20.17 -5.66
N ARG A 151 8.50 -20.96 -5.18
CA ARG A 151 8.34 -21.34 -3.77
C ARG A 151 9.58 -21.96 -3.15
N GLU A 152 10.21 -22.88 -3.87
CA GLU A 152 11.31 -23.68 -3.33
C GLU A 152 12.49 -22.79 -2.93
N LEU A 153 12.82 -21.80 -3.77
CA LEU A 153 13.91 -20.89 -3.49
C LEU A 153 13.57 -19.94 -2.33
N LEU A 154 12.37 -19.36 -2.35
CA LEU A 154 11.96 -18.37 -1.34
C LEU A 154 11.70 -18.98 0.05
N SER A 155 11.23 -20.22 0.14
CA SER A 155 11.01 -20.91 1.43
C SER A 155 12.31 -21.40 2.10
N LYS A 156 13.42 -21.45 1.36
CA LYS A 156 14.76 -21.75 1.89
C LYS A 156 15.56 -20.49 2.24
N ASP A 157 15.04 -19.31 1.90
CA ASP A 157 15.69 -18.03 2.16
C ASP A 157 15.42 -17.58 3.61
N GLU A 158 16.46 -17.52 4.43
CA GLU A 158 16.35 -17.17 5.85
C GLU A 158 15.77 -15.76 6.08
N ASP A 159 16.05 -14.81 5.18
CA ASP A 159 15.54 -13.45 5.30
C ASP A 159 14.02 -13.42 5.09
N VAL A 160 13.47 -14.26 4.21
CA VAL A 160 12.03 -14.41 4.02
C VAL A 160 11.36 -14.89 5.30
N SER A 161 11.79 -16.04 5.84
CA SER A 161 11.20 -16.59 7.08
C SER A 161 11.39 -15.66 8.27
N LYS A 162 12.49 -14.90 8.31
CA LYS A 162 12.74 -13.88 9.34
C LYS A 162 11.73 -12.75 9.28
N VAL A 163 11.31 -12.28 8.09
CA VAL A 163 10.28 -11.24 7.97
C VAL A 163 8.95 -11.71 8.56
N PHE A 164 8.49 -12.92 8.20
CA PHE A 164 7.25 -13.47 8.76
C PHE A 164 7.34 -13.69 10.28
N THR A 165 8.45 -14.25 10.76
CA THR A 165 8.64 -14.50 12.20
C THR A 165 8.73 -13.19 12.99
N SER A 166 9.39 -12.17 12.45
CA SER A 166 9.50 -10.86 13.12
C SER A 166 8.14 -10.18 13.26
N TYR A 167 7.27 -10.34 12.27
CA TYR A 167 5.97 -9.66 12.25
C TYR A 167 4.84 -10.47 12.93
N PHE A 168 4.80 -11.79 12.74
CA PHE A 168 3.74 -12.66 13.26
C PHE A 168 4.16 -13.53 14.46
N GLY A 169 5.43 -13.50 14.86
CA GLY A 169 5.95 -14.30 15.96
C GLY A 169 5.90 -15.80 15.66
N ASN A 170 5.39 -16.58 16.62
CA ASN A 170 5.26 -18.04 16.51
C ASN A 170 4.32 -18.50 15.38
N LYS A 171 3.51 -17.60 14.80
CA LYS A 171 2.66 -17.89 13.64
C LYS A 171 3.35 -17.64 12.30
N GLY A 172 4.58 -17.13 12.29
CA GLY A 172 5.33 -16.76 11.07
C GLY A 172 5.29 -17.84 10.00
N ALA A 173 5.72 -19.07 10.34
CA ALA A 173 5.75 -20.19 9.40
C ALA A 173 4.36 -20.58 8.86
N PHE A 174 3.31 -20.48 9.68
CA PHE A 174 1.94 -20.73 9.23
C PHE A 174 1.46 -19.66 8.23
N VAL A 175 1.75 -18.39 8.52
CA VAL A 175 1.37 -17.28 7.64
C VAL A 175 2.15 -17.33 6.33
N GLU A 176 3.46 -17.60 6.39
CA GLU A 176 4.31 -17.80 5.21
C GLU A 176 3.71 -18.89 4.30
N LYS A 177 3.43 -20.07 4.87
CA LYS A 177 2.81 -21.17 4.12
C LYS A 177 1.47 -20.75 3.51
N THR A 178 0.60 -20.12 4.29
CA THR A 178 -0.73 -19.70 3.84
C THR A 178 -0.65 -18.69 2.69
N LEU A 179 0.29 -17.74 2.78
CA LEU A 179 0.50 -16.75 1.74
C LEU A 179 1.03 -17.40 0.45
N PHE A 180 2.01 -18.30 0.57
CA PHE A 180 2.56 -19.01 -0.59
C PHE A 180 1.52 -19.93 -1.23
N ASP A 181 0.73 -20.64 -0.43
CA ASP A 181 -0.41 -21.44 -0.92
C ASP A 181 -1.43 -20.57 -1.69
N SER A 182 -1.59 -19.31 -1.29
CA SER A 182 -2.42 -18.33 -2.02
C SER A 182 -1.77 -17.90 -3.33
N TYR A 183 -0.45 -17.67 -3.34
CA TYR A 183 0.27 -17.27 -4.55
C TYR A 183 0.34 -18.37 -5.60
N ASP A 184 0.44 -19.63 -5.17
CA ASP A 184 0.39 -20.79 -6.06
C ASP A 184 -0.94 -20.92 -6.81
N ARG A 185 -2.03 -20.34 -6.26
CA ARG A 185 -3.37 -20.35 -6.88
C ARG A 185 -3.62 -19.15 -7.79
N LYS A 186 -2.80 -18.11 -7.70
CA LYS A 186 -2.97 -16.91 -8.52
C LYS A 186 -2.42 -17.19 -9.93
N PRO A 187 -3.16 -16.85 -11.00
CA PRO A 187 -2.67 -17.00 -12.36
C PRO A 187 -1.39 -16.17 -12.57
N ALA A 188 -0.59 -16.56 -13.57
CA ALA A 188 0.58 -15.78 -13.97
C ALA A 188 0.17 -14.33 -14.30
N VAL A 189 0.98 -13.35 -13.87
CA VAL A 189 0.72 -11.90 -13.98
C VAL A 189 -0.04 -11.52 -15.26
N GLY A 190 -1.28 -11.02 -15.14
CA GLY A 190 -2.07 -10.55 -16.29
C GLY A 190 -3.61 -10.56 -16.15
N SER A 191 -4.20 -11.22 -15.15
CA SER A 191 -5.64 -11.17 -14.92
C SER A 191 -5.99 -10.29 -13.71
N ASN A 192 -6.61 -9.14 -13.95
CA ASN A 192 -7.09 -8.19 -12.93
C ASN A 192 -8.41 -8.62 -12.28
N ASP A 193 -8.63 -9.92 -12.09
CA ASP A 193 -9.87 -10.40 -11.47
C ASP A 193 -9.77 -10.30 -9.95
N TYR A 194 -10.44 -9.26 -9.45
CA TYR A 194 -10.68 -8.99 -8.04
C TYR A 194 -11.53 -10.10 -7.41
N ASP A 195 -10.96 -10.89 -6.50
CA ASP A 195 -11.72 -11.68 -5.53
C ASP A 195 -11.64 -10.99 -4.16
N GLY A 196 -12.64 -10.16 -3.85
CA GLY A 196 -12.69 -9.25 -2.70
C GLY A 196 -12.70 -9.87 -1.30
N GLU A 197 -11.93 -10.92 -1.02
CA GLU A 197 -11.76 -11.47 0.33
C GLU A 197 -10.37 -11.22 0.93
N GLY A 198 -10.14 -9.96 1.32
CA GLY A 198 -9.64 -9.57 2.65
C GLY A 198 -8.38 -10.30 3.16
N LEU A 199 -7.32 -10.40 2.35
CA LEU A 199 -6.02 -10.84 2.83
C LEU A 199 -5.57 -9.99 4.04
N TYR A 200 -5.87 -8.68 4.03
CA TYR A 200 -5.61 -7.79 5.15
C TYR A 200 -6.29 -8.26 6.45
N GLU A 201 -7.59 -8.46 6.43
CA GLU A 201 -8.35 -8.89 7.60
C GLU A 201 -7.88 -10.25 8.13
N LYS A 202 -7.47 -11.15 7.23
CA LYS A 202 -6.86 -12.44 7.59
C LYS A 202 -5.51 -12.23 8.28
N LEU A 203 -4.63 -11.41 7.71
CA LEU A 203 -3.31 -11.11 8.29
C LEU A 203 -3.40 -10.36 9.62
N LYS A 204 -4.30 -9.37 9.73
CA LYS A 204 -4.54 -8.59 10.94
C LYS A 204 -5.07 -9.46 12.08
N LYS A 205 -6.09 -10.28 11.83
CA LYS A 205 -6.61 -11.23 12.83
C LYS A 205 -5.50 -12.17 13.31
N LEU A 206 -4.71 -12.73 12.40
CA LEU A 206 -3.59 -13.63 12.75
C LEU A 206 -2.53 -12.94 13.61
N ARG A 207 -2.29 -11.64 13.40
CA ARG A 207 -1.42 -10.80 14.22
C ARG A 207 -1.99 -10.57 15.62
N GLU A 208 -3.25 -10.15 15.74
CA GLU A 208 -3.90 -9.84 17.03
C GLU A 208 -3.99 -11.05 17.97
N VAL A 209 -4.15 -12.25 17.40
CA VAL A 209 -4.11 -13.50 18.15
C VAL A 209 -2.69 -14.08 18.31
N SER A 210 -1.64 -13.34 17.94
CA SER A 210 -0.25 -13.73 18.20
C SER A 210 0.15 -13.30 19.62
N PRO A 211 0.52 -14.24 20.51
CA PRO A 211 0.80 -13.96 21.92
C PRO A 211 2.00 -13.03 22.16
N TYR A 212 2.80 -12.72 21.13
CA TYR A 212 4.02 -11.92 21.26
C TYR A 212 3.79 -10.41 21.52
N LEU A 213 2.61 -9.86 21.17
CA LEU A 213 2.31 -8.44 21.39
C LEU A 213 1.85 -8.11 22.82
N ARG A 214 1.51 -9.11 23.65
CA ARG A 214 1.09 -8.88 25.04
C ARG A 214 2.26 -8.62 26.01
N GLY A 215 3.51 -8.72 25.53
CA GLY A 215 4.72 -8.54 26.34
C GLY A 215 5.49 -7.23 26.13
N ARG A 216 4.97 -6.27 25.35
CA ARG A 216 5.60 -4.95 25.09
C ARG A 216 4.62 -3.78 25.26
N ARG A 217 3.90 -3.74 26.38
CA ARG A 217 3.30 -2.49 26.90
C ARG A 217 3.96 -2.16 28.23
#